data_AF-A0A9X0WCD6-F1
#
_entry.id   AF-A0A9X0WCD6-F1
#
_cell.length_a   1.000
_cell.length_b   1.000
_cell.length_c   1.000
_cell.angle_alpha   90.00
_cell.angle_beta   90.00
_cell.angle_gamma   90.00
#
_symmetry.space_group_name_H-M   'P 1'
#
loop_
_entity.id
_entity.type
_entity.pdbx_description
1 polymer ?
#
loop_
_entity_poly.entity_id
_entity_poly.type
_entity_poly.pdbx_seq_one_letter_code
_entity_poly.pdbx_strand_id
1 'polypeptide(L)'
;MAKPDEPYQMVLVESYLPERTSGLHGKVHIRPCPGQALLTTLRVECSKRLSKNYPVGTKFRIKTKLTDLEGGGEFLYSYFDWKYEVIERGEE
;
A
#
# COMPACT_ATOMS: atom_id res chain seq x y z
N MET A 1 -15.24 3.14 18.07
CA MET A 1 -14.19 2.57 18.94
C MET A 1 -13.33 1.68 18.04
N ALA A 2 -12.14 2.14 17.63
CA ALA A 2 -11.31 1.40 16.68
C ALA A 2 -10.89 0.06 17.30
N LYS A 3 -11.13 -1.04 16.57
CA LYS A 3 -10.90 -2.41 17.01
C LYS A 3 -9.52 -2.61 17.66
N PRO A 4 -9.42 -3.55 18.63
CA PRO A 4 -8.17 -3.84 19.31
C PRO A 4 -7.16 -4.39 18.30
N ASP A 5 -6.05 -3.66 18.16
CA ASP A 5 -4.72 -4.18 17.82
C ASP A 5 -4.70 -5.37 16.84
N GLU A 6 -5.12 -5.16 15.59
CA GLU A 6 -4.65 -6.04 14.52
C GLU A 6 -3.12 -5.93 14.50
N PRO A 7 -2.39 -7.05 14.65
CA PRO A 7 -0.95 -7.01 14.77
C PRO A 7 -0.35 -6.43 13.51
N TYR A 8 0.70 -5.63 13.68
CA TYR A 8 1.43 -5.13 12.52
C TYR A 8 1.96 -6.29 11.69
N GLN A 9 1.51 -6.36 10.46
CA GLN A 9 1.88 -7.39 9.50
C GLN A 9 2.78 -6.81 8.42
N MET A 10 3.67 -7.65 7.91
CA MET A 10 4.49 -7.28 6.76
C MET A 10 3.75 -7.67 5.50
N VAL A 11 3.37 -6.66 4.72
CA VAL A 11 2.59 -6.78 3.49
C VAL A 11 3.50 -6.41 2.34
N LEU A 12 3.54 -7.23 1.29
CA LEU A 12 4.12 -6.78 0.02
C LEU A 12 3.10 -5.92 -0.72
N VAL A 13 3.55 -4.75 -1.13
CA VAL A 13 2.80 -3.82 -1.94
C VAL A 13 3.57 -3.57 -3.22
N GLU A 14 2.85 -3.33 -4.31
CA GLU A 14 3.44 -2.99 -5.59
C GLU A 14 2.97 -1.59 -6.01
N SER A 15 3.88 -0.86 -6.64
CA SER A 15 3.53 0.35 -7.37
C SER A 15 2.87 0.01 -8.70
N TYR A 16 1.70 0.57 -8.96
CA TYR A 16 0.95 0.40 -10.20
C TYR A 16 0.50 1.75 -10.76
N LEU A 17 0.32 1.81 -12.07
CA LEU A 17 -0.18 2.99 -12.77
C LEU A 17 -1.68 2.80 -13.04
N PRO A 18 -2.59 3.49 -12.33
CA PRO A 18 -4.00 3.42 -12.68
C PRO A 18 -4.24 4.06 -14.06
N GLU A 19 -4.96 3.34 -14.90
CA GLU A 19 -5.41 3.78 -16.23
C GLU A 19 -6.29 5.04 -16.19
N ARG A 20 -7.00 5.29 -15.08
CA ARG A 20 -7.75 6.52 -14.82
C ARG A 20 -7.31 7.17 -13.52
N THR A 21 -6.54 8.24 -13.62
CA THR A 21 -6.29 9.18 -12.50
C THR A 21 -7.45 10.18 -12.44
N SER A 22 -8.63 9.75 -12.00
CA SER A 22 -9.83 10.60 -11.93
C SER A 22 -9.71 11.65 -10.80
N GLY A 23 -8.84 12.64 -10.98
CA GLY A 23 -8.60 13.74 -10.04
C GLY A 23 -7.65 13.42 -8.86
N LEU A 24 -7.04 12.23 -8.83
CA LEU A 24 -6.07 11.86 -7.79
C LEU A 24 -4.67 12.38 -8.15
N HIS A 25 -4.09 13.18 -7.25
CA HIS A 25 -2.73 13.70 -7.39
C HIS A 25 -1.70 12.56 -7.21
N GLY A 26 -1.26 11.97 -8.32
CA GLY A 26 -0.18 10.99 -8.36
C GLY A 26 -0.33 10.07 -9.56
N LYS A 27 0.70 9.98 -10.41
CA LYS A 27 0.69 9.03 -11.53
C LYS A 27 0.77 7.58 -11.04
N VAL A 28 1.48 7.35 -9.95
CA VAL A 28 1.75 6.01 -9.40
C VAL A 28 0.98 5.83 -8.10
N HIS A 29 0.27 4.72 -8.00
CA HIS A 29 -0.47 4.29 -6.82
C HIS A 29 0.16 3.02 -6.25
N ILE A 30 -0.10 2.76 -4.96
CA ILE A 30 0.39 1.57 -4.28
C ILE A 30 -0.81 0.66 -3.98
N ARG A 31 -0.71 -0.61 -4.35
CA ARG A 31 -1.72 -1.64 -4.05
C ARG A 31 -1.04 -2.85 -3.37
N PRO A 32 -1.75 -3.64 -2.56
CA PRO A 32 -1.17 -4.87 -2.05
C PRO A 32 -0.98 -5.87 -3.20
N CYS A 33 0.11 -6.62 -3.14
CA CYS A 33 0.45 -7.62 -4.14
C CYS A 33 -0.61 -8.74 -4.14
N PRO A 34 -1.11 -9.17 -5.32
CA PRO A 34 -2.00 -10.32 -5.39
C PRO A 34 -1.33 -11.56 -4.82
N GLY A 35 -2.09 -12.40 -4.10
CA GLY A 35 -1.58 -13.61 -3.45
C GLY A 35 -1.38 -13.48 -1.93
N GLN A 36 -1.68 -12.32 -1.35
CA GLN A 36 -1.80 -12.16 0.10
C GLN A 36 -3.24 -12.40 0.56
N ALA A 37 -3.43 -12.53 1.88
CA ALA A 37 -4.75 -12.55 2.52
C ALA A 37 -5.48 -11.18 2.47
N LEU A 38 -5.11 -10.33 1.50
CA LEU A 38 -5.57 -8.95 1.36
C LEU A 38 -6.04 -8.76 -0.08
N LEU A 39 -7.19 -8.11 -0.25
CA LEU A 39 -7.72 -7.76 -1.56
C LEU A 39 -6.84 -6.71 -2.24
N THR A 40 -6.53 -6.88 -3.52
CA THR A 40 -5.78 -5.88 -4.32
C THR A 40 -6.53 -4.57 -4.50
N THR A 41 -7.84 -4.58 -4.23
CA THR A 41 -8.71 -3.41 -4.18
C THR A 41 -8.65 -2.66 -2.85
N LEU A 42 -8.01 -3.22 -1.81
CA LEU A 42 -7.81 -2.54 -0.53
C LEU A 42 -6.94 -1.30 -0.73
N ARG A 43 -7.36 -0.23 -0.06
CA ARG A 43 -6.58 1.00 -0.04
C ARG A 43 -5.43 0.86 0.95
N VAL A 44 -4.22 1.15 0.47
CA VAL A 44 -3.02 1.19 1.30
C VAL A 44 -2.61 2.64 1.49
N GLU A 45 -2.73 3.12 2.72
CA GLU A 45 -2.15 4.39 3.12
C GLU A 45 -0.67 4.19 3.42
N CYS A 46 0.18 4.70 2.52
CA CYS A 46 1.62 4.64 2.65
C CYS A 46 2.27 5.96 2.25
N SER A 47 3.55 6.10 2.55
CA SER A 47 4.36 7.26 2.20
C SER A 47 4.39 7.46 0.69
N LYS A 48 4.11 8.69 0.24
CA LYS A 48 4.22 9.10 -1.18
C LYS A 48 5.63 8.95 -1.73
N ARG A 49 6.63 8.74 -0.88
CA ARG A 49 8.01 8.44 -1.29
C ARG A 49 8.10 7.15 -2.09
N LEU A 50 7.32 6.12 -1.75
CA LEU A 50 7.37 4.84 -2.47
C LEU A 50 6.86 4.99 -3.91
N SER A 51 5.80 5.78 -4.12
CA SER A 51 5.26 6.02 -5.46
C SER A 51 6.00 7.09 -6.25
N LYS A 52 6.73 8.01 -5.59
CA LYS A 52 7.45 9.10 -6.26
C LYS A 52 8.93 8.79 -6.53
N ASN A 53 9.57 7.99 -5.69
CA ASN A 53 11.02 7.77 -5.72
C ASN A 53 11.44 6.48 -6.46
N TYR A 54 10.46 5.65 -6.85
CA TYR A 54 10.72 4.36 -7.48
C TYR A 54 9.86 4.20 -8.74
N PRO A 55 10.33 3.43 -9.74
CA PRO A 55 9.57 3.16 -10.94
C PRO A 55 8.35 2.29 -10.65
N VAL A 56 7.33 2.41 -11.51
CA VAL A 56 6.16 1.53 -11.49
C VAL A 56 6.58 0.06 -11.66
N GLY A 57 5.87 -0.88 -11.03
CA GLY A 57 6.24 -2.30 -10.99
C GLY A 57 7.17 -2.66 -9.84
N THR A 58 7.71 -1.68 -9.10
CA THR A 58 8.51 -1.96 -7.89
C THR A 58 7.64 -2.57 -6.79
N LYS A 59 8.14 -3.65 -6.18
CA LYS A 59 7.55 -4.31 -5.01
C LYS A 59 8.28 -3.91 -3.75
N PHE A 60 7.51 -3.52 -2.74
CA PHE A 60 7.98 -3.11 -1.43
C PHE A 60 7.35 -3.98 -0.37
N ARG A 61 8.13 -4.41 0.60
CA ARG A 61 7.62 -4.99 1.83
C ARG A 61 7.55 -3.88 2.86
N ILE A 62 6.33 -3.55 3.25
CA ILE A 62 6.06 -2.52 4.25
C ILE A 62 5.34 -3.13 5.44
N LYS A 63 5.58 -2.56 6.62
CA LYS A 63 4.82 -2.89 7.81
C LYS A 63 3.52 -2.11 7.76
N THR A 64 2.38 -2.78 7.82
CA THR A 64 1.08 -2.13 7.87
C THR A 64 0.26 -2.77 8.98
N LYS A 65 -0.79 -2.08 9.41
CA LYS A 65 -1.86 -2.71 10.18
C LYS A 65 -3.13 -2.70 9.35
N LEU A 66 -3.89 -3.79 9.42
CA LEU A 66 -5.25 -3.83 8.91
C LEU A 66 -6.12 -3.06 9.89
N THR A 67 -6.93 -2.16 9.38
CA THR A 67 -7.86 -1.38 10.17
C THR A 67 -9.14 -1.23 9.37
N ASP A 68 -10.28 -1.36 10.03
CA ASP A 68 -11.56 -1.08 9.41
C ASP A 68 -12.08 0.27 9.85
N LEU A 69 -12.77 0.93 8.92
CA LEU A 69 -13.63 2.06 9.23
C LEU A 69 -14.96 1.49 9.71
N GLU A 70 -15.46 1.96 10.86
CA GLU A 70 -16.81 1.63 11.33
C GLU A 70 -17.84 1.94 10.22
N GLY A 71 -18.32 0.89 9.54
CA GLY A 71 -19.30 0.97 8.45
C GLY A 71 -18.77 1.29 7.05
N GLY A 72 -17.44 1.44 6.85
CA GLY A 72 -16.88 1.98 5.60
C GLY A 72 -15.92 1.07 4.81
N GLY A 73 -15.53 -0.08 5.37
CA GLY A 73 -14.61 -1.03 4.74
C GLY A 73 -13.23 -1.07 5.40
N GLU A 74 -12.46 -2.10 5.02
CA GLU A 74 -11.11 -2.35 5.51
C GLU A 74 -10.07 -1.53 4.73
N PHE A 75 -9.00 -1.11 5.39
CA PHE A 75 -7.86 -0.44 4.77
C PHE A 75 -6.57 -0.77 5.50
N LEU A 76 -5.45 -0.67 4.79
CA LEU A 76 -4.13 -0.87 5.36
C LEU A 76 -3.52 0.48 5.71
N TYR A 77 -3.19 0.66 6.98
CA TYR A 77 -2.49 1.85 7.44
C TYR A 77 -1.00 1.55 7.66
N SER A 78 -0.14 2.26 6.94
CA SER A 78 1.32 2.27 7.15
C SER A 78 1.78 3.64 7.58
N TYR A 79 2.59 3.70 8.63
CA TYR A 79 3.20 4.97 9.01
C TYR A 79 4.23 5.40 7.97
N PHE A 80 4.26 6.69 7.62
CA PHE A 80 5.06 7.22 6.52
C PHE A 80 6.58 7.20 6.77
N ASP A 81 6.99 7.16 8.04
CA ASP A 81 8.39 7.14 8.49
C ASP A 81 8.93 5.72 8.73
N TRP A 82 8.06 4.71 8.66
CA TRP A 82 8.51 3.33 8.85
C TRP A 82 9.44 2.87 7.75
N LYS A 83 10.41 2.06 8.16
CA LYS A 83 11.31 1.40 7.23
C LYS A 83 10.52 0.46 6.33
N TYR A 84 10.81 0.55 5.05
CA TYR A 84 10.31 -0.33 4.01
C TYR A 84 11.49 -1.03 3.36
N GLU A 85 11.25 -2.25 2.88
CA GLU A 85 12.24 -3.06 2.19
C GLU A 85 11.85 -3.17 0.72
N VAL A 86 12.77 -2.87 -0.19
CA VAL A 86 12.52 -3.00 -1.63
C VAL A 86 12.83 -4.44 -2.00
N ILE A 87 11.80 -5.20 -2.36
CA ILE A 87 11.93 -6.62 -2.69
C ILE A 87 12.30 -6.79 -4.15
N GLU A 88 11.66 -6.02 -5.02
CA GLU A 88 11.88 -6.07 -6.46
C GLU A 88 11.83 -4.65 -7.00
N ARG A 89 12.87 -4.21 -7.70
CA ARG A 89 12.82 -2.94 -8.43
C ARG A 89 12.20 -3.23 -9.80
N GLY A 90 11.16 -2.49 -10.16
CA GLY A 90 10.60 -2.60 -11.51
C GLY A 90 11.71 -2.31 -12.52
N GLU A 91 11.80 -3.14 -13.56
CA GLU A 91 12.71 -2.90 -14.69
C GLU A 91 12.29 -1.64 -15.45
N GLU A 92 13.28 -0.83 -15.82
CA GLU A 92 13.16 0.44 -16.57
C GLU A 92 12.81 0.21 -18.05
#